data_AF-A0AAV1K5T7-F1
#
_entry.id   AF-A0AAV1K5T7-F1
#
_cell.length_a   1.000
_cell.length_b   1.000
_cell.length_c   1.000
_cell.angle_alpha   90.00
_cell.angle_beta   90.00
_cell.angle_gamma   90.00
#
_symmetry.space_group_name_H-M   'P 1'
#
loop_
_entity.id
_entity.type
_entity.pdbx_description
1 polymer ?
#
loop_
_entity_poly.entity_id
_entity_poly.type
_entity_poly.pdbx_seq_one_letter_code
_entity_poly.pdbx_strand_id
1 'polypeptide(L)'
;MKYIYIRVEESELDRPTCAIEALRECNKALFPNIHKLLNILETLPASTCTLERTFSSLKRLKNHLRNSTGQERLNGLALMSIHRRIDIETEEVIDLFAAKKARRLNLIM
;
A
#
# COMPACT_ATOMS: atom_id res chain seq x y z
N MET A 1 -49.36 0.46 -25.68
CA MET A 1 -48.14 -0.21 -26.18
C MET A 1 -47.15 0.79 -26.78
N LYS A 2 -46.56 1.68 -25.96
CA LYS A 2 -45.56 2.69 -26.40
C LYS A 2 -44.33 2.76 -25.46
N TYR A 3 -44.06 1.69 -24.71
CA TYR A 3 -42.96 1.65 -23.73
C TYR A 3 -41.73 0.87 -24.23
N ILE A 4 -41.65 0.53 -25.52
CA ILE A 4 -40.58 -0.30 -26.10
C ILE A 4 -39.65 0.51 -27.03
N TYR A 5 -39.95 1.79 -27.31
CA TYR A 5 -39.14 2.63 -28.20
C TYR A 5 -37.92 3.29 -27.55
N ILE A 6 -37.60 2.98 -26.29
CA ILE A 6 -36.39 3.50 -25.63
C ILE A 6 -35.38 2.36 -25.56
N ARG A 7 -34.95 1.88 -26.72
CA ARG A 7 -33.72 1.12 -26.83
C ARG A 7 -33.04 1.58 -28.11
N VAL A 8 -31.80 2.05 -27.94
CA VAL A 8 -30.78 2.24 -28.98
C VAL A 8 -30.88 3.54 -29.78
N GLU A 9 -30.73 4.68 -29.11
CA GLU A 9 -29.88 5.74 -29.66
C GLU A 9 -28.56 5.70 -28.89
N GLU A 10 -27.68 4.81 -29.34
CA GLU A 10 -26.28 4.71 -28.95
C GLU A 10 -25.52 5.85 -29.65
N SER A 11 -25.84 7.08 -29.29
CA SER A 11 -25.02 8.25 -29.57
C SER A 11 -23.77 8.11 -28.71
N GLU A 12 -22.59 8.22 -29.31
CA GLU A 12 -21.28 8.14 -28.65
C GLU A 12 -21.14 9.12 -27.47
N LEU A 13 -21.69 8.73 -26.33
CA LEU A 13 -21.57 9.43 -25.07
C LEU A 13 -20.21 9.05 -24.51
N ASP A 14 -19.22 9.88 -24.85
CA ASP A 14 -17.83 9.92 -24.36
C ASP A 14 -17.54 8.86 -23.29
N ARG A 15 -17.27 7.63 -23.76
CA ARG A 15 -17.07 6.50 -22.84
C ARG A 15 -15.70 6.72 -22.19
N PRO A 16 -15.62 6.85 -20.86
CA PRO A 16 -14.36 7.10 -20.20
C PRO A 16 -13.38 5.98 -20.54
N THR A 17 -12.22 6.35 -21.06
CA THR A 17 -11.22 5.38 -21.53
C THR A 17 -10.39 4.88 -20.33
N CYS A 18 -10.30 5.69 -19.28
CA CYS A 18 -9.62 5.35 -18.03
C CYS A 18 -10.57 5.25 -16.82
N ALA A 19 -10.21 4.39 -15.87
CA ALA A 19 -10.92 4.25 -14.58
C ALA A 19 -11.05 5.58 -13.82
N ILE A 20 -10.06 6.47 -13.97
CA ILE A 20 -10.01 7.80 -13.36
C ILE A 20 -11.08 8.74 -13.94
N GLU A 21 -11.29 8.69 -15.25
CA GLU A 21 -12.34 9.46 -15.92
C GLU A 21 -13.71 8.90 -15.52
N ALA A 22 -13.84 7.58 -15.48
CA ALA A 22 -15.06 6.91 -15.05
C ALA A 22 -15.43 7.26 -13.59
N LEU A 23 -14.46 7.40 -12.69
CA LEU A 23 -14.72 7.81 -11.31
C LEU A 23 -15.20 9.27 -11.21
N ARG A 24 -14.65 10.18 -12.02
CA ARG A 24 -15.02 11.60 -12.03
C ARG A 24 -16.44 11.83 -12.54
N GLU A 25 -16.84 11.11 -13.58
CA GLU A 25 -18.18 11.20 -14.16
C GLU A 25 -19.22 10.38 -13.36
N CYS A 26 -18.80 9.45 -12.50
CA CYS A 26 -19.70 8.62 -11.71
C CYS A 26 -20.25 9.37 -10.49
N ASN A 27 -21.53 9.74 -10.56
CA ASN A 27 -22.24 10.35 -9.42
C ASN A 27 -22.45 9.33 -8.28
N LYS A 28 -21.75 9.57 -7.17
CA LYS A 28 -21.77 8.74 -5.96
C LYS A 28 -23.14 8.57 -5.32
N ALA A 29 -24.05 9.53 -5.48
CA ALA A 29 -25.39 9.47 -4.90
C ALA A 29 -26.32 8.52 -5.67
N LEU A 30 -26.13 8.40 -6.99
CA LEU A 30 -26.94 7.54 -7.85
C LEU A 30 -26.38 6.11 -7.90
N PHE A 31 -25.06 5.96 -7.89
CA PHE A 31 -24.39 4.66 -8.04
C PHE A 31 -23.30 4.43 -6.98
N PRO A 32 -23.67 4.31 -5.69
CA PRO A 32 -22.70 4.20 -4.60
C PRO A 32 -21.81 2.94 -4.68
N ASN A 33 -22.34 1.83 -5.21
CA ASN A 33 -21.58 0.59 -5.37
C ASN A 33 -20.58 0.64 -6.52
N ILE A 34 -20.98 1.24 -7.66
CA ILE A 34 -20.10 1.40 -8.83
C ILE A 34 -18.96 2.36 -8.48
N HIS A 35 -19.27 3.47 -7.81
CA HIS A 35 -18.25 4.40 -7.34
C HIS A 35 -17.24 3.74 -6.38
N LYS A 36 -17.68 2.84 -5.49
CA LYS A 36 -16.77 2.07 -4.64
C LYS A 36 -15.88 1.11 -5.44
N LEU A 37 -16.43 0.42 -6.44
CA LEU A 37 -15.67 -0.49 -7.29
C LEU A 37 -14.60 0.26 -8.12
N LEU A 38 -14.95 1.44 -8.64
CA LEU A 38 -14.00 2.30 -9.37
C LEU A 38 -12.87 2.79 -8.46
N ASN A 39 -13.18 3.18 -7.21
CA ASN A 39 -12.15 3.52 -6.22
C ASN A 39 -11.21 2.33 -5.94
N ILE A 40 -11.76 1.13 -5.79
CA ILE A 40 -10.93 -0.07 -5.60
C ILE A 40 -10.03 -0.29 -6.83
N LEU A 41 -10.59 -0.15 -8.03
CA LEU A 41 -9.85 -0.31 -9.29
C LEU A 41 -8.70 0.71 -9.42
N GLU A 42 -8.88 1.94 -8.97
CA GLU A 42 -7.81 2.96 -8.92
C GLU A 42 -6.71 2.62 -7.90
N THR A 43 -7.08 2.06 -6.75
CA THR A 43 -6.11 1.67 -5.71
C THR A 43 -5.36 0.37 -6.05
N LEU A 44 -5.90 -0.43 -6.98
CA LEU A 44 -5.22 -1.60 -7.47
C LEU A 44 -4.03 -1.16 -8.33
N PRO A 45 -2.80 -1.61 -8.02
CA PRO A 45 -1.66 -1.28 -8.84
C PRO A 45 -1.85 -1.91 -10.23
N ALA A 46 -2.18 -1.09 -11.23
CA ALA A 46 -2.32 -1.53 -12.61
C ALA A 46 -0.99 -2.00 -13.23
N SER A 47 0.15 -1.64 -12.61
CA SER A 47 1.49 -1.96 -13.10
C SER A 47 2.28 -2.83 -12.11
N THR A 48 2.95 -3.87 -12.62
CA THR A 48 3.87 -4.73 -11.86
C THR A 48 5.14 -3.99 -11.39
N CYS A 49 5.46 -2.84 -11.99
CA CYS A 49 6.68 -2.07 -11.71
C CYS A 49 6.83 -1.69 -10.22
N THR A 50 5.73 -1.31 -9.55
CA THR A 50 5.76 -0.98 -8.12
C THR A 50 6.06 -2.20 -7.26
N LEU A 51 5.52 -3.36 -7.62
CA LEU A 51 5.83 -4.64 -6.96
C LEU A 51 7.29 -5.05 -7.22
N GLU A 52 7.78 -4.92 -8.44
CA GLU A 52 9.19 -5.21 -8.76
C GLU A 52 10.16 -4.33 -7.96
N ARG A 53 9.82 -3.05 -7.77
CA ARG A 53 10.59 -2.12 -6.93
C ARG A 53 10.58 -2.54 -5.45
N THR A 54 9.44 -2.95 -4.92
CA THR A 54 9.34 -3.40 -3.52
C THR A 54 10.04 -4.75 -3.34
N PHE A 55 9.88 -5.71 -4.25
CA PHE A 55 10.60 -6.99 -4.22
C PHE A 55 12.11 -6.82 -4.38
N SER A 56 12.58 -5.91 -5.24
CA SER A 56 14.00 -5.57 -5.37
C SER A 56 14.56 -4.96 -4.07
N SER A 57 13.78 -4.13 -3.40
CA SER A 57 14.15 -3.55 -2.10
C SER A 57 14.16 -4.62 -1.00
N LEU A 58 13.17 -5.51 -0.99
CA LEU A 58 13.10 -6.64 -0.07
C LEU A 58 14.24 -7.63 -0.30
N LYS A 59 14.65 -7.88 -1.55
CA LYS A 59 15.80 -8.74 -1.90
C LYS A 59 17.13 -8.17 -1.40
N ARG A 60 17.26 -6.84 -1.35
CA ARG A 60 18.41 -6.16 -0.71
C ARG A 60 18.39 -6.33 0.81
N LEU A 61 17.20 -6.30 1.40
CA LEU A 61 16.98 -6.37 2.85
C LEU A 61 17.09 -7.82 3.39
N LYS A 62 16.64 -8.79 2.58
CA LYS A 62 16.77 -10.24 2.77
C LYS A 62 17.69 -10.80 1.69
N ASN A 63 19.00 -10.61 1.89
CA ASN A 63 20.00 -11.22 1.02
C ASN A 63 20.20 -12.71 1.37
N HIS A 64 20.78 -13.48 0.45
CA HIS A 64 20.99 -14.92 0.61
C HIS A 64 21.80 -15.27 1.87
N LEU A 65 22.78 -14.43 2.23
CA LEU A 65 23.64 -14.61 3.41
C LEU A 65 22.94 -14.25 4.75
N ARG A 66 21.86 -13.44 4.73
CA ARG A 66 21.04 -13.06 5.89
C ARG A 66 19.70 -13.80 5.97
N ASN A 67 19.54 -14.92 5.25
CA ASN A 67 18.28 -15.66 5.21
C ASN A 67 17.85 -16.23 6.59
N SER A 68 18.77 -16.33 7.56
CA SER A 68 18.47 -16.69 8.95
C SER A 68 17.83 -15.56 9.79
N THR A 69 17.57 -14.38 9.21
CA THR A 69 16.93 -13.28 9.95
C THR A 69 15.47 -13.62 10.26
N GLY A 70 15.08 -13.58 11.54
CA GLY A 70 13.70 -13.79 11.97
C GLY A 70 12.72 -12.74 11.41
N GLN A 71 11.45 -13.13 11.28
CA GLN A 71 10.41 -12.28 10.66
C GLN A 71 10.21 -10.94 11.39
N GLU A 72 10.31 -10.92 12.72
CA GLU A 72 10.19 -9.71 13.53
C GLU A 72 11.24 -8.66 13.13
N ARG A 73 12.52 -9.05 13.08
CA ARG A 73 13.61 -8.17 12.65
C ARG A 73 13.47 -7.76 11.18
N LEU A 74 13.02 -8.67 10.31
CA LEU A 74 12.81 -8.36 8.89
C LEU A 74 11.73 -7.29 8.71
N ASN A 75 10.60 -7.42 9.41
CA ASN A 75 9.51 -6.46 9.37
C ASN A 75 9.93 -5.09 9.91
N GLY A 76 10.67 -5.05 11.03
CA GLY A 76 11.21 -3.80 11.57
C GLY A 76 12.11 -3.07 10.57
N LEU A 77 13.03 -3.79 9.93
CA LEU A 77 13.91 -3.22 8.91
C LEU A 77 13.15 -2.78 7.65
N ALA A 78 12.13 -3.53 7.23
CA ALA A 78 11.28 -3.15 6.10
C ALA A 78 10.50 -1.86 6.40
N LEU A 79 9.93 -1.74 7.61
CA LEU A 79 9.25 -0.53 8.07
C LEU A 79 10.18 0.68 8.07
N MET A 80 11.39 0.54 8.58
CA MET A 80 12.40 1.61 8.53
C MET A 80 12.79 2.00 7.10
N SER A 81 12.88 1.01 6.19
CA SER A 81 13.21 1.27 4.79
C SER A 81 12.09 2.01 4.05
N ILE A 82 10.82 1.74 4.36
CA ILE A 82 9.67 2.40 3.76
C ILE A 82 9.50 3.81 4.35
N HIS A 83 9.62 3.93 5.67
CA HIS A 83 9.36 5.17 6.41
C HIS A 83 10.63 5.99 6.69
N ARG A 84 11.60 5.97 5.78
CA ARG A 84 12.91 6.63 5.95
C ARG A 84 12.82 8.16 6.19
N ARG A 85 11.68 8.78 5.89
CA ARG A 85 11.43 10.22 6.05
C ARG A 85 10.81 10.60 7.39
N ILE A 86 10.55 9.63 8.26
CA ILE A 86 10.09 9.91 9.63
C ILE A 86 11.34 10.19 10.46
N ASP A 87 11.40 11.39 11.03
CA ASP A 87 12.43 11.73 12.01
C ASP A 87 12.15 10.97 13.31
N ILE A 88 13.18 10.29 13.81
CA ILE A 88 13.10 9.48 15.04
C ILE A 88 13.92 10.21 16.09
N GLU A 89 13.30 10.54 17.22
CA GLU A 89 14.00 11.13 18.35
C GLU A 89 14.88 10.07 19.02
N THR A 90 16.19 10.29 18.96
CA THR A 90 17.17 9.29 19.44
C THR A 90 17.08 9.08 20.95
N GLU A 91 16.73 10.13 21.70
CA GLU A 91 16.60 10.07 23.16
C GLU A 91 15.45 9.14 23.57
N GLU A 92 14.29 9.26 22.91
CA GLU A 92 13.15 8.39 23.14
C GLU A 92 13.49 6.92 22.88
N VAL A 93 14.25 6.64 21.81
CA VAL A 93 14.70 5.26 21.49
C VAL A 93 15.66 4.71 22.55
N ILE A 94 16.56 5.55 23.07
CA ILE A 94 17.50 5.16 24.14
C ILE A 94 16.73 4.82 25.40
N ASP A 95 15.77 5.66 25.80
CA ASP A 95 14.94 5.44 26.98
C ASP A 95 14.07 4.19 26.83
N LEU A 96 13.44 3.97 25.68
CA LEU A 96 12.68 2.76 25.36
C LEU A 96 13.55 1.50 25.43
N PHE A 97 14.77 1.59 24.90
CA PHE A 97 15.71 0.47 24.92
C PHE A 97 16.21 0.16 26.34
N ALA A 98 16.52 1.20 27.11
CA ALA A 98 16.92 1.08 28.52
C ALA A 98 15.79 0.47 29.37
N ALA A 99 14.54 0.89 29.14
CA ALA A 99 13.35 0.37 29.81
C ALA A 99 13.09 -1.12 29.50
N LYS A 100 13.46 -1.60 28.30
CA LYS A 100 13.24 -3.01 27.87
C LYS A 100 14.15 -4.06 28.54
N LYS A 101 15.11 -3.63 29.39
CA LYS A 101 15.82 -4.38 30.46
C LYS A 101 16.12 -5.89 30.28
N ALA A 102 16.44 -6.37 29.08
CA ALA A 102 16.71 -7.81 28.82
C ALA A 102 18.17 -8.17 28.49
N ARG A 103 19.12 -7.21 28.52
CA ARG A 103 20.52 -7.44 28.10
C ARG A 103 21.58 -7.00 29.11
N ARG A 104 21.30 -7.06 30.41
CA ARG A 104 22.40 -7.00 31.38
C ARG A 104 23.07 -8.38 31.41
N LEU A 105 24.13 -8.54 30.61
CA LEU A 105 25.15 -9.53 30.94
C LEU A 105 25.67 -9.13 32.32
N ASN A 106 25.35 -9.92 33.34
CA ASN A 106 25.99 -9.79 34.64
C ASN A 106 27.45 -10.23 34.45
N LEU A 107 28.33 -9.27 34.19
CA LEU A 107 29.76 -9.48 34.41
C LEU A 107 29.96 -9.49 35.92
N ILE A 108 29.85 -10.67 36.50
CA ILE A 108 30.39 -10.97 37.82
C ILE A 108 31.90 -11.09 37.60
N MET A 109 32.65 -10.11 38.10
CA MET A 109 34.09 -10.22 38.32
C MET A 109 34.33 -10.73 39.74
#